data_AF-A0A2X1PX15-F1
#
_entry.id   AF-A0A2X1PX15-F1
#
_cell.length_a   1.000
_cell.length_b   1.000
_cell.length_c   1.000
_cell.angle_alpha   90.00
_cell.angle_beta   90.00
_cell.angle_gamma   90.00
#
_symmetry.space_group_name_H-M   'P 1'
#
loop_
_entity.id
_entity.type
_entity.pdbx_description
1 polymer ?
#
loop_
_entity_poly.entity_id
_entity_poly.type
_entity_poly.pdbx_seq_one_letter_code
_entity_poly.pdbx_strand_id
1 'polypeptide(L)'
;MKIDASRRGILTGRWRKASNGIRPPWSGDESHFLTHCTRCDACINACENNILQRGAGGYPSVNFKNNECSFCYACAQACPESLFSPRHTRAWDLQFTIGDACLAYQSVECRRCQDSCEPMAIIFARRSPGSTSRNLIANFATDVEHVQPAVRYQP
;
A
#
# COMPACT_ATOMS: atom_id res chain seq x y z
N MET A 1 19.12 0.07 -30.27
CA MET A 1 17.66 0.26 -30.45
C MET A 1 16.98 0.00 -29.12
N LYS A 2 16.61 1.05 -28.37
CA LYS A 2 15.94 0.91 -27.06
C LYS A 2 14.44 0.69 -27.32
N ILE A 3 13.95 -0.49 -26.97
CA ILE A 3 12.52 -0.79 -27.09
C ILE A 3 11.82 -0.12 -25.89
N ASP A 4 11.04 0.91 -26.18
CA ASP A 4 10.25 1.65 -25.20
C ASP A 4 9.12 0.76 -24.65
N ALA A 5 9.23 0.42 -23.36
CA ALA A 5 8.29 -0.48 -22.67
C ALA A 5 6.86 0.10 -22.61
N SER A 6 6.70 1.42 -22.77
CA SER A 6 5.39 2.09 -22.72
C SER A 6 4.52 1.70 -23.91
N ARG A 7 5.10 1.51 -25.10
CA ARG A 7 4.35 1.19 -26.34
C ARG A 7 3.88 -0.26 -26.45
N ARG A 8 4.43 -1.19 -25.66
CA ARG A 8 4.10 -2.64 -25.74
C ARG A 8 2.74 -3.02 -25.16
N GLY A 9 2.11 -2.15 -24.38
CA GLY A 9 0.81 -2.47 -23.80
C GLY A 9 -0.39 -2.23 -24.73
N ILE A 10 -0.24 -1.41 -25.79
CA ILE A 10 -1.40 -0.85 -26.53
C ILE A 10 -2.16 -1.96 -27.25
N LEU A 11 -1.41 -2.93 -27.79
CA LEU A 11 -1.95 -4.03 -28.58
C LEU A 11 -2.43 -5.23 -27.74
N THR A 12 -2.15 -5.25 -26.44
CA THR A 12 -2.47 -6.40 -25.56
C THR A 12 -3.59 -6.10 -24.57
N GLY A 13 -4.26 -4.94 -24.67
CA GLY A 13 -5.25 -4.49 -23.69
C GLY A 13 -4.68 -4.26 -22.28
N ARG A 14 -3.37 -4.44 -22.08
CA ARG A 14 -2.68 -4.22 -20.80
C ARG A 14 -2.63 -2.75 -20.39
N TRP A 15 -3.01 -1.80 -21.24
CA TRP A 15 -3.22 -0.41 -20.80
C TRP A 15 -4.39 -0.28 -19.82
N ARG A 16 -5.37 -1.20 -19.87
CA ARG A 16 -6.44 -1.34 -18.86
C ARG A 16 -5.94 -2.02 -17.58
N LYS A 17 -4.87 -2.81 -17.67
CA LYS A 17 -4.13 -3.40 -16.55
C LYS A 17 -2.82 -2.63 -16.36
N ALA A 18 -2.90 -1.32 -16.16
CA ALA A 18 -1.83 -0.64 -15.44
C ALA A 18 -1.65 -1.44 -14.15
N SER A 19 -0.53 -2.14 -14.01
CA SER A 19 -0.23 -2.86 -12.77
C SER A 19 -0.38 -1.87 -11.62
N ASN A 20 -1.38 -2.11 -10.77
CA ASN A 20 -1.90 -1.23 -9.73
C ASN A 20 -0.78 -0.84 -8.77
N GLY A 21 -0.03 0.20 -9.12
CA GLY A 21 0.78 0.89 -8.14
C GLY A 21 -0.12 1.40 -7.04
N ILE A 22 0.34 1.34 -5.79
CA ILE A 22 -0.41 1.85 -4.64
C ILE A 22 -0.73 3.32 -4.92
N ARG A 23 -2.00 3.71 -4.87
CA ARG A 23 -2.42 5.10 -5.11
C ARG A 23 -2.07 5.99 -3.92
N PRO A 24 -1.98 7.31 -4.10
CA PRO A 24 -1.90 8.25 -2.98
C PRO A 24 -2.96 7.94 -1.90
N PRO A 25 -2.70 8.27 -0.62
CA PRO A 25 -3.67 8.02 0.43
C PRO A 25 -4.96 8.80 0.16
N TRP A 26 -6.11 8.23 0.54
CA TRP A 26 -7.46 8.75 0.32
C TRP A 26 -7.93 8.85 -1.14
N SER A 27 -7.26 8.21 -2.11
CA SER A 27 -7.62 8.31 -3.54
C SER A 27 -9.01 7.76 -3.93
N GLY A 28 -9.76 7.16 -2.99
CA GLY A 28 -11.11 6.68 -3.24
C GLY A 28 -11.18 5.52 -4.22
N ASP A 29 -12.22 5.51 -5.05
CA ASP A 29 -12.45 4.49 -6.08
C ASP A 29 -11.47 4.61 -7.26
N GLU A 30 -10.92 3.48 -7.70
CA GLU A 30 -9.92 3.44 -8.78
C GLU A 30 -10.50 3.92 -10.12
N SER A 31 -11.75 3.60 -10.43
CA SER A 31 -12.36 3.99 -11.71
C SER A 31 -12.60 5.50 -11.78
N HIS A 32 -13.07 6.10 -10.67
CA HIS A 32 -13.19 7.55 -10.53
C HIS A 32 -11.82 8.21 -10.62
N PHE A 33 -10.82 7.69 -9.90
CA PHE A 33 -9.45 8.21 -9.93
C PHE A 33 -8.86 8.22 -11.34
N LEU A 34 -8.97 7.11 -12.07
CA LEU A 34 -8.43 7.00 -13.42
C LEU A 34 -9.12 7.92 -14.43
N THR A 35 -10.41 8.22 -14.22
CA THR A 35 -11.22 9.06 -15.10
C THR A 35 -10.95 10.55 -14.89
N HIS A 36 -10.82 10.96 -13.63
CA HIS A 36 -10.77 12.37 -13.26
C HIS A 36 -9.35 12.90 -12.98
N CYS A 37 -8.36 12.02 -12.75
CA CYS A 37 -6.98 12.46 -12.54
C CYS A 37 -6.36 13.01 -13.83
N THR A 38 -6.03 14.30 -13.81
CA THR A 38 -5.39 15.04 -14.92
C THR A 38 -3.90 14.80 -15.05
N ARG A 39 -3.28 14.04 -14.13
CA ARG A 39 -1.84 13.72 -14.13
C ARG A 39 -0.93 14.97 -14.09
N CYS A 40 -1.37 15.99 -13.36
CA CYS A 40 -0.71 17.28 -13.21
C CYS A 40 0.49 17.30 -12.24
N ASP A 41 0.77 16.18 -11.57
CA ASP A 41 1.81 16.02 -10.54
C ASP A 41 1.69 16.90 -9.28
N ALA A 42 0.61 17.67 -9.11
CA ALA A 42 0.45 18.54 -7.93
C ALA A 42 0.56 17.75 -6.61
N CYS A 43 -0.05 16.58 -6.53
CA CYS A 43 0.05 15.70 -5.37
C CYS A 43 1.46 15.14 -5.14
N ILE A 44 2.22 14.88 -6.23
CA ILE A 44 3.60 14.38 -6.16
C ILE A 44 4.51 15.46 -5.56
N ASN A 45 4.41 16.68 -6.08
CA ASN A 45 5.25 17.81 -5.65
C ASN A 45 4.92 18.26 -4.22
N ALA A 46 3.69 18.08 -3.77
CA ALA A 46 3.27 18.40 -2.40
C ALA A 46 3.64 17.34 -1.35
N CYS A 47 4.19 16.18 -1.77
CA CYS A 47 4.54 15.12 -0.84
C CYS A 47 5.87 15.40 -0.13
N GLU A 48 5.81 15.91 1.10
CA GLU A 48 6.98 16.22 1.93
C GLU A 48 7.94 15.04 2.09
N ASN A 49 7.40 13.83 2.26
CA ASN A 49 8.19 12.61 2.45
C ASN A 49 8.68 11.99 1.13
N ASN A 50 8.38 12.60 -0.03
CA ASN A 50 8.83 12.16 -1.35
C ASN A 50 8.52 10.68 -1.68
N ILE A 51 7.39 10.15 -1.18
CA ILE A 51 6.95 8.77 -1.45
C ILE A 51 6.07 8.66 -2.70
N LEU A 52 5.60 9.78 -3.25
CA LEU A 52 4.79 9.79 -4.46
C LEU A 52 5.68 9.98 -5.69
N GLN A 53 5.45 9.17 -6.71
CA GLN A 53 6.17 9.24 -7.99
C GLN A 53 5.19 8.99 -9.15
N ARG A 54 5.60 9.37 -10.38
CA ARG A 54 4.86 8.98 -11.58
C ARG A 54 4.97 7.47 -11.79
N GLY A 55 3.83 6.79 -11.75
CA GLY A 55 3.70 5.37 -11.98
C GLY A 55 3.26 5.02 -13.41
N ALA A 56 2.75 3.79 -13.55
CA ALA A 56 2.22 3.30 -14.83
C ALA A 56 1.08 4.20 -15.35
N GLY A 57 1.09 4.47 -16.66
CA GLY A 57 0.10 5.34 -17.30
C GLY A 57 0.20 6.83 -16.93
N GLY A 58 1.27 7.24 -16.24
CA GLY A 58 1.48 8.62 -15.80
C GLY A 58 0.67 9.02 -14.57
N TYR A 59 -0.03 8.07 -13.93
CA TYR A 59 -0.76 8.34 -12.70
C TYR A 59 0.19 8.32 -11.49
N PRO A 60 -0.08 9.11 -10.43
CA PRO A 60 0.71 9.06 -9.21
C PRO A 60 0.61 7.69 -8.55
N SER A 61 1.73 7.25 -7.99
CA SER A 61 1.85 5.99 -7.27
C SER A 61 2.84 6.13 -6.12
N VAL A 62 2.59 5.41 -5.04
CA VAL A 62 3.41 5.37 -3.84
C VAL A 62 4.58 4.41 -4.02
N ASN A 63 5.73 4.81 -3.49
CA ASN A 63 6.95 4.03 -3.40
C ASN A 63 7.54 4.14 -2.00
N PHE A 64 7.44 3.06 -1.21
CA PHE A 64 7.91 2.98 0.17
C PHE A 64 9.40 2.58 0.29
N LYS A 65 10.21 2.70 -0.77
CA LYS A 65 11.60 2.23 -0.73
C LYS A 65 12.47 2.99 0.28
N ASN A 66 12.25 4.30 0.42
CA ASN A 66 13.15 5.17 1.19
C ASN A 66 12.46 5.88 2.36
N ASN A 67 11.15 6.11 2.28
CA ASN A 67 10.38 6.86 3.27
C ASN A 67 8.96 6.29 3.41
N GLU A 68 8.25 6.73 4.43
CA GLU A 68 6.86 6.41 4.74
C GLU A 68 5.91 7.59 4.52
N CYS A 69 4.61 7.33 4.62
CA CYS A 69 3.60 8.38 4.62
C CYS A 69 3.37 8.88 6.05
N SER A 70 3.49 10.18 6.28
CA SER A 70 3.17 10.83 7.56
C SER A 70 1.68 11.16 7.74
N PHE A 71 0.81 10.79 6.79
CA PHE A 71 -0.61 11.13 6.79
C PHE A 71 -0.90 12.63 6.96
N CYS A 72 -0.03 13.49 6.42
CA CYS A 72 -0.14 14.96 6.52
C CYS A 72 -1.30 15.56 5.70
N TYR A 73 -1.86 14.82 4.75
CA TYR A 73 -2.94 15.24 3.84
C TYR A 73 -2.55 16.30 2.78
N ALA A 74 -1.27 16.69 2.70
CA ALA A 74 -0.78 17.69 1.74
C ALA A 74 -1.05 17.31 0.26
N CYS A 75 -0.91 16.03 -0.08
CA CYS A 75 -1.17 15.54 -1.44
C CYS A 75 -2.65 15.69 -1.87
N ALA A 76 -3.58 15.53 -0.92
CA ALA A 76 -5.02 15.73 -1.16
C ALA A 76 -5.36 17.22 -1.28
N GLN A 77 -4.76 18.06 -0.42
CA GLN A 77 -4.97 19.52 -0.45
C GLN A 77 -4.44 20.18 -1.71
N ALA A 78 -3.31 19.70 -2.24
CA ALA A 78 -2.72 20.25 -3.45
C ALA A 78 -3.44 19.81 -4.73
N CYS A 79 -4.35 18.83 -4.66
CA CYS A 79 -5.02 18.33 -5.85
C CYS A 79 -6.10 19.34 -6.31
N PRO A 80 -6.05 19.81 -7.57
CA PRO A 80 -7.10 20.68 -8.10
C PRO A 80 -8.42 19.94 -8.35
N GLU A 81 -8.37 18.60 -8.43
CA GLU A 81 -9.53 17.74 -8.70
C GLU A 81 -10.07 17.15 -7.39
N SER A 82 -11.38 16.91 -7.33
CA SER A 82 -12.06 16.29 -6.19
C SER A 82 -11.87 14.77 -6.17
N LEU A 83 -10.62 14.31 -6.07
CA LEU A 83 -10.23 12.89 -6.12
C LEU A 83 -10.09 12.24 -4.74
N PHE A 84 -9.85 13.04 -3.72
CA PHE A 84 -9.46 12.56 -2.40
C PHE A 84 -10.63 12.56 -1.43
N SER A 85 -10.79 11.45 -0.70
CA SER A 85 -11.74 11.32 0.40
C SER A 85 -11.30 12.17 1.60
N PRO A 86 -12.22 12.58 2.48
CA PRO A 86 -11.88 13.39 3.65
C PRO A 86 -10.81 12.76 4.55
N ARG A 87 -9.94 13.57 5.15
CA ARG A 87 -8.80 13.14 5.98
C ARG A 87 -9.15 12.16 7.12
N HIS A 88 -10.35 12.26 7.68
CA HIS A 88 -10.81 11.40 8.79
C HIS A 88 -11.26 10.00 8.33
N THR A 89 -11.34 9.76 7.02
CA THR A 89 -11.57 8.42 6.45
C THR A 89 -10.26 7.63 6.38
N ARG A 90 -10.35 6.34 6.05
CA ARG A 90 -9.15 5.48 5.93
C ARG A 90 -8.29 5.98 4.76
N ALA A 91 -7.00 6.16 5.01
CA ALA A 91 -6.02 6.55 3.99
C ALA A 91 -5.87 5.47 2.90
N TRP A 92 -5.97 4.20 3.28
CA TRP A 92 -5.84 3.08 2.37
C TRP A 92 -6.68 1.91 2.82
N ASP A 93 -6.99 1.04 1.85
CA ASP A 93 -7.40 -0.34 2.09
C ASP A 93 -6.34 -1.27 1.47
N LEU A 94 -5.19 -1.33 2.14
CA LEU A 94 -4.05 -2.15 1.71
C LEU A 94 -3.99 -3.43 2.52
N GLN A 95 -3.86 -4.55 1.81
CA GLN A 95 -3.52 -5.83 2.40
C GLN A 95 -2.10 -6.19 2.01
N PHE A 96 -1.31 -6.60 3.00
CA PHE A 96 0.05 -7.06 2.79
C PHE A 96 0.12 -8.55 3.09
N THR A 97 0.94 -9.27 2.33
CA THR A 97 1.17 -10.71 2.51
C THR A 97 2.66 -10.95 2.75
N ILE A 98 2.96 -11.86 3.67
CA ILE A 98 4.32 -12.33 3.90
C ILE A 98 4.67 -13.31 2.77
N GLY A 99 5.77 -13.06 2.06
CA GLY A 99 6.21 -13.91 0.95
C GLY A 99 6.76 -15.26 1.41
N ASP A 100 6.82 -16.21 0.48
CA ASP A 100 7.26 -17.61 0.72
C ASP A 100 8.73 -17.74 1.16
N ALA A 101 9.53 -16.70 0.95
CA ALA A 101 10.91 -16.61 1.42
C ALA A 101 11.03 -16.39 2.94
N CYS A 102 9.91 -16.25 3.67
CA CYS A 102 9.93 -16.11 5.11
C CYS A 102 10.53 -17.36 5.78
N LEU A 103 11.59 -17.17 6.55
CA LEU A 103 12.27 -18.25 7.30
C LEU A 103 11.33 -19.00 8.25
N ALA A 104 10.34 -18.32 8.83
CA ALA A 104 9.35 -18.96 9.69
C ALA A 104 8.47 -19.97 8.93
N TYR A 105 8.18 -19.74 7.65
CA TYR A 105 7.51 -20.74 6.80
C TYR A 105 8.39 -21.96 6.51
N GLN A 106 9.70 -21.81 6.63
CA GLN A 106 10.70 -22.86 6.43
C GLN A 106 11.12 -23.52 7.75
N SER A 107 10.31 -23.38 8.81
CA SER A 107 10.56 -23.95 10.15
C SER A 107 11.83 -23.44 10.84
N VAL A 108 12.31 -22.25 10.46
CA VAL A 108 13.40 -21.55 11.14
C VAL A 108 12.80 -20.50 12.07
N GLU A 109 13.18 -20.51 13.36
CA GLU A 109 12.72 -19.50 14.32
C GLU A 109 13.28 -18.12 13.93
N CYS A 110 12.40 -17.24 13.43
CA CYS A 110 12.75 -15.89 13.02
C CYS A 110 11.59 -14.96 13.32
N ARG A 111 11.82 -13.95 14.18
CA ARG A 111 10.82 -12.92 14.56
C ARG A 111 11.21 -11.52 14.13
N ARG A 112 12.24 -11.39 13.30
CA ARG A 112 12.86 -10.11 12.94
C ARG A 112 11.86 -9.07 12.41
N CYS A 113 10.89 -9.50 11.62
CA CYS A 113 9.84 -8.62 11.09
C CYS A 113 8.87 -8.14 12.18
N GLN A 114 8.49 -9.00 13.12
CA GLN A 114 7.67 -8.60 14.28
C GLN A 114 8.44 -7.62 15.16
N ASP A 115 9.70 -7.94 15.49
CA ASP A 115 10.50 -7.13 16.40
C ASP A 115 10.85 -5.75 15.83
N SER A 116 10.98 -5.64 14.50
CA SER A 116 11.25 -4.37 13.81
C SER A 116 9.99 -3.57 13.49
N CYS A 117 8.80 -4.15 13.69
CA CYS A 117 7.53 -3.50 13.40
C CYS A 117 7.05 -2.75 14.64
N GLU A 118 7.42 -1.48 14.75
CA GLU A 118 6.97 -0.58 15.82
C GLU A 118 5.45 -0.58 16.04
N PRO A 119 4.57 -0.54 15.00
CA PRO A 119 3.12 -0.59 15.22
C PRO A 119 2.61 -1.99 15.59
N MET A 120 3.49 -2.98 15.76
CA MET A 120 3.15 -4.37 16.10
C MET A 120 2.11 -5.01 15.18
N ALA A 121 2.15 -4.69 13.88
CA ALA A 121 1.20 -5.21 12.89
C ALA A 121 1.42 -6.70 12.55
N ILE A 122 2.58 -7.27 12.92
CA ILE A 122 2.96 -8.66 12.63
C ILE A 122 3.13 -9.42 13.93
N ILE A 123 2.43 -10.55 14.11
CA ILE A 123 2.53 -11.39 15.32
C ILE A 123 2.80 -12.86 14.96
N PHE A 124 3.92 -13.39 15.43
CA PHE A 124 4.22 -14.81 15.32
C PHE A 124 3.57 -15.56 16.49
N ALA A 125 2.56 -16.37 16.21
CA ALA A 125 1.93 -17.22 17.21
C ALA A 125 2.92 -18.28 17.73
N ARG A 126 2.91 -18.55 19.04
CA ARG A 126 3.73 -19.64 19.60
C ARG A 126 3.23 -20.97 19.05
N ARG A 127 4.14 -21.77 18.50
CA ARG A 127 3.85 -23.12 18.06
C ARG A 127 3.70 -24.02 19.29
N SER A 128 2.47 -24.41 19.63
CA SER A 128 2.24 -25.40 20.68
C SER A 128 2.75 -26.78 20.23
N PRO A 129 3.36 -27.57 21.13
CA PRO A 129 3.79 -28.93 20.82
C PRO A 129 2.61 -29.75 20.28
N GLY A 130 2.73 -30.33 19.08
CA GLY A 130 1.68 -31.11 18.42
C GLY A 130 0.87 -30.37 17.35
N SER A 131 1.08 -29.06 17.13
CA SER A 131 0.40 -28.33 16.04
C SER A 131 1.14 -28.43 14.69
N THR A 132 0.46 -28.94 13.68
CA THR A 132 0.89 -28.99 12.26
C THR A 132 0.62 -27.69 11.50
N SER A 133 0.13 -26.65 12.18
CA SER A 133 -0.35 -25.45 11.49
C SER A 133 0.77 -24.47 11.11
N ARG A 134 0.72 -24.00 9.86
CA ARG A 134 1.52 -22.90 9.30
C ARG A 134 1.03 -21.53 9.81
N ASN A 135 0.83 -21.39 11.12
CA ASN A 135 0.18 -20.21 11.67
C ASN A 135 1.17 -19.07 11.89
N LEU A 136 1.37 -18.27 10.85
CA LEU A 136 1.60 -16.85 11.04
C LEU A 136 0.24 -16.20 11.23
N ILE A 137 -0.03 -15.65 12.41
CA ILE A 137 -1.13 -14.71 12.56
C ILE A 137 -0.53 -13.35 12.22
N ALA A 138 -0.42 -13.05 10.93
CA ALA A 138 -0.34 -11.63 10.58
C ALA A 138 -1.66 -11.04 11.12
N ASN A 139 -1.59 -10.14 12.10
CA ASN A 139 -2.78 -9.46 12.60
C ASN A 139 -3.25 -8.48 11.52
N PHE A 140 -3.82 -9.05 10.46
CA PHE A 140 -4.60 -8.40 9.45
C PHE A 140 -5.90 -9.17 9.35
N ALA A 141 -6.82 -8.87 10.27
CA ALA A 141 -8.26 -9.09 10.12
C ALA A 141 -8.67 -10.34 9.30
N THR A 142 -8.30 -11.55 9.75
CA THR A 142 -8.97 -12.77 9.25
C THR A 142 -10.17 -13.19 10.09
N ASP A 143 -10.58 -12.39 11.08
CA ASP A 143 -11.90 -12.50 11.70
C ASP A 143 -12.58 -11.13 11.68
N VAL A 144 -13.66 -11.04 10.92
CA VAL A 144 -14.44 -9.84 10.59
C VAL A 144 -15.21 -9.25 11.80
N GLU A 145 -15.10 -9.82 13.00
CA GLU A 145 -15.91 -9.38 14.15
C GLU A 145 -15.18 -8.61 15.26
N HIS A 146 -13.85 -8.53 15.25
CA HIS A 146 -13.11 -7.82 16.31
C HIS A 146 -12.03 -6.89 15.74
N VAL A 147 -12.38 -6.14 14.71
CA VAL A 147 -11.62 -4.94 14.30
C VAL A 147 -11.76 -3.91 15.41
N GLN A 148 -10.81 -3.88 16.35
CA GLN A 148 -10.64 -2.66 17.13
C GLN A 148 -10.32 -1.54 16.14
N PRO A 149 -11.11 -0.46 16.16
CA PRO A 149 -11.01 0.61 15.19
C PRO A 149 -9.70 1.34 15.42
N ALA A 150 -8.93 1.53 14.36
CA ALA A 150 -7.73 2.36 14.34
C ALA A 150 -6.62 1.91 15.30
N VAL A 151 -5.52 1.41 14.73
CA VAL A 151 -4.23 1.94 15.18
C VAL A 151 -4.32 3.45 14.91
N ARG A 152 -4.78 4.19 15.93
CA ARG A 152 -4.75 5.65 15.97
C ARG A 152 -3.27 6.04 15.88
N TYR A 153 -2.79 6.20 14.66
CA TYR A 153 -1.72 7.15 14.41
C TYR A 153 -2.39 8.54 14.44
N GLN A 154 -2.73 8.99 15.64
CA GLN A 154 -2.90 10.40 15.91
C GLN A 154 -1.53 10.92 16.37
N PRO A 155 -1.07 12.07 15.85
CA PRO A 155 0.01 12.80 16.51
C PRO A 155 -0.41 13.22 17.93
#